data_AF-A0A941I8A1-F1
#
_entry.id   AF-A0A941I8A1-F1
#
_cell.length_a   1.000
_cell.length_b   1.000
_cell.length_c   1.000
_cell.angle_alpha   90.00
_cell.angle_beta   90.00
_cell.angle_gamma   90.00
#
_symmetry.space_group_name_H-M   'P 1'
#
loop_
_entity.id
_entity.type
_entity.pdbx_description
1 polymer ?
#
loop_
_entity_poly.entity_id
_entity_poly.type
_entity_poly.pdbx_seq_one_letter_code
_entity_poly.pdbx_strand_id
1 'polypeptide(L)'
;GVAPELVEEVLFGNCLMAGQGQAPARQALLAAGLPMSTGAVTLSKMCGSAMKATMIAFDSINAGSNEVLIAGGMESMTNAPYLIPKARGGYRIGHGMMYDHMMLDGL
;
A
#
# COMPACT_ATOMS: atom_id res chain seq x y z
N GLY A 1 -1.50 -21.54 -11.63
CA GLY A 1 -2.88 -21.98 -11.88
C GLY A 1 -3.78 -20.93 -12.50
N VAL A 2 -3.29 -19.72 -12.80
CA VAL A 2 -3.96 -18.65 -13.59
C VAL A 2 -2.85 -17.95 -14.37
N ALA A 3 -3.10 -17.52 -15.61
CA ALA A 3 -2.12 -16.79 -16.42
C ALA A 3 -2.01 -15.33 -15.94
N PRO A 4 -0.80 -14.75 -15.77
CA PRO A 4 -0.63 -13.37 -15.28
C PRO A 4 -1.38 -12.31 -16.08
N GLU A 5 -1.55 -12.54 -17.39
CA GLU A 5 -2.21 -11.63 -18.33
C GLU A 5 -3.72 -11.52 -18.10
N LEU A 6 -4.31 -12.48 -17.37
CA LEU A 6 -5.71 -12.44 -17.00
C LEU A 6 -5.96 -11.56 -15.78
N VAL A 7 -4.93 -11.17 -15.01
CA VAL A 7 -5.11 -10.34 -13.83
C VAL A 7 -5.37 -8.90 -14.25
N GLU A 8 -6.56 -8.42 -13.97
CA GLU A 8 -7.01 -7.08 -14.33
C GLU A 8 -6.55 -6.03 -13.33
N GLU A 9 -6.59 -6.35 -12.03
CA GLU A 9 -6.23 -5.42 -10.97
C GLU A 9 -5.66 -6.10 -9.71
N VAL A 10 -4.72 -5.40 -9.04
CA VAL A 10 -4.17 -5.78 -7.73
C VAL A 10 -4.61 -4.77 -6.66
N LEU A 11 -5.31 -5.24 -5.64
CA LEU A 11 -5.77 -4.46 -4.49
C LEU A 11 -5.00 -4.86 -3.24
N PHE A 12 -4.01 -4.07 -2.83
CA PHE A 12 -3.16 -4.40 -1.69
C PHE A 12 -3.29 -3.36 -0.57
N GLY A 13 -3.51 -3.87 0.65
CA GLY A 13 -3.38 -3.10 1.87
C GLY A 13 -1.92 -2.81 2.23
N ASN A 14 -1.60 -1.58 2.60
CA ASN A 14 -0.31 -1.19 3.20
C ASN A 14 -0.50 0.04 4.09
N CYS A 15 -0.12 -0.03 5.37
CA CYS A 15 -0.34 1.07 6.32
C CYS A 15 0.87 2.00 6.37
N LEU A 16 2.07 1.43 6.55
CA LEU A 16 3.29 2.21 6.75
C LEU A 16 3.94 2.58 5.40
N MET A 17 3.31 3.54 4.71
CA MET A 17 3.71 3.94 3.36
C MET A 17 4.85 4.97 3.31
N ALA A 18 5.34 5.48 4.45
CA ALA A 18 6.38 6.51 4.42
C ALA A 18 7.69 5.95 3.85
N GLY A 19 8.23 6.65 2.84
CA GLY A 19 9.51 6.29 2.23
C GLY A 19 9.48 5.07 1.29
N GLN A 20 8.34 4.41 1.11
CA GLN A 20 8.21 3.22 0.24
C GLN A 20 8.15 3.55 -1.25
N GLY A 21 8.13 4.84 -1.63
CA GLY A 21 7.96 5.26 -3.02
C GLY A 21 6.50 5.24 -3.48
N GLN A 22 6.29 5.40 -4.79
CA GLN A 22 4.95 5.55 -5.37
C GLN A 22 4.22 4.20 -5.41
N ALA A 23 2.96 4.18 -4.97
CA ALA A 23 2.03 3.05 -5.08
C ALA A 23 2.66 1.68 -4.76
N PRO A 24 2.93 1.34 -3.48
CA PRO A 24 3.56 0.07 -3.09
C PRO A 24 2.92 -1.19 -3.73
N ALA A 25 1.60 -1.24 -3.88
CA ALA A 25 0.92 -2.34 -4.58
C ALA A 25 1.40 -2.51 -6.04
N ARG A 26 1.66 -1.39 -6.73
CA ARG A 26 2.22 -1.38 -8.09
C ARG A 26 3.66 -1.87 -8.10
N GLN A 27 4.46 -1.52 -7.12
CA GLN A 27 5.83 -2.04 -7.02
C GLN A 27 5.83 -3.57 -6.80
N ALA A 28 4.94 -4.05 -5.92
CA ALA A 28 4.79 -5.47 -5.64
C ALA A 28 4.36 -6.27 -6.89
N LEU A 29 3.36 -5.80 -7.64
CA LEU A 29 2.90 -6.53 -8.83
C LEU A 29 3.97 -6.59 -9.93
N LEU A 30 4.72 -5.50 -10.13
CA LEU A 30 5.81 -5.48 -11.12
C LEU A 30 6.95 -6.39 -10.71
N ALA A 31 7.30 -6.41 -9.41
CA ALA A 31 8.28 -7.34 -8.87
C ALA A 31 7.82 -8.82 -8.98
N ALA A 32 6.51 -9.06 -8.93
CA ALA A 32 5.90 -10.38 -9.13
C ALA A 32 5.78 -10.79 -10.62
N GLY A 33 6.18 -9.92 -11.56
CA GLY A 33 6.18 -10.21 -12.99
C GLY A 33 4.82 -10.04 -13.68
N LEU A 34 3.87 -9.33 -13.05
CA LEU A 34 2.59 -9.04 -13.71
C LEU A 34 2.77 -7.99 -14.83
N PRO A 35 1.93 -8.04 -15.88
CA PRO A 35 2.01 -7.09 -16.98
C PRO A 35 1.83 -5.63 -16.54
N MET A 36 2.43 -4.71 -17.29
CA MET A 36 2.27 -3.27 -17.07
C MET A 36 0.81 -2.81 -17.22
N SER A 37 -0.01 -3.53 -17.98
CA SER A 37 -1.44 -3.26 -18.17
C SER A 37 -2.30 -3.56 -16.95
N THR A 38 -1.85 -4.40 -16.02
CA THR A 38 -2.62 -4.74 -14.81
C THR A 38 -2.73 -3.53 -13.87
N GLY A 39 -3.95 -3.17 -13.48
CA GLY A 39 -4.24 -2.09 -12.54
C GLY A 39 -3.67 -2.35 -11.13
N ALA A 40 -3.48 -1.30 -10.34
CA ALA A 40 -2.93 -1.43 -9.00
C ALA A 40 -3.46 -0.33 -8.07
N VAL A 41 -3.97 -0.75 -6.91
CA VAL A 41 -4.40 0.17 -5.86
C VAL A 41 -3.72 -0.22 -4.55
N THR A 42 -3.04 0.76 -3.95
CA THR A 42 -2.62 0.66 -2.54
C THR A 42 -3.68 1.34 -1.69
N LEU A 43 -4.22 0.64 -0.70
CA LEU A 43 -5.20 1.20 0.22
C LEU A 43 -4.78 1.01 1.67
N SER A 44 -5.34 1.84 2.56
CA SER A 44 -5.19 1.67 4.00
C SER A 44 -6.54 1.71 4.70
N LYS A 45 -6.74 0.72 5.56
CA LYS A 45 -7.76 0.61 6.60
C LYS A 45 -7.09 0.05 7.87
N MET A 46 -5.87 0.50 8.17
CA MET A 46 -5.03 -0.03 9.27
C MET A 46 -4.95 -1.57 9.23
N CYS A 47 -5.09 -2.25 10.36
CA CYS A 47 -5.10 -3.71 10.45
C CYS A 47 -6.14 -4.40 9.53
N GLY A 48 -7.21 -3.68 9.15
CA GLY A 48 -8.25 -4.18 8.26
C GLY A 48 -7.96 -4.00 6.76
N SER A 49 -6.78 -3.51 6.37
CA SER A 49 -6.50 -3.14 4.97
C SER A 49 -6.63 -4.31 4.00
N ALA A 50 -6.04 -5.46 4.32
CA ALA A 50 -6.12 -6.64 3.46
C ALA A 50 -7.55 -7.18 3.36
N MET A 51 -8.28 -7.24 4.47
CA MET A 51 -9.68 -7.65 4.46
C MET A 51 -10.54 -6.68 3.66
N LYS A 52 -10.31 -5.37 3.77
CA LYS A 52 -11.02 -4.38 2.95
C LYS A 52 -10.70 -4.54 1.47
N ALA A 53 -9.45 -4.85 1.13
CA ALA A 53 -9.07 -5.15 -0.25
C ALA A 53 -9.84 -6.37 -0.79
N THR A 54 -9.95 -7.46 -0.01
CA THR A 54 -10.76 -8.63 -0.37
C THR A 54 -12.24 -8.28 -0.54
N MET A 55 -12.80 -7.44 0.33
CA MET A 55 -14.19 -6.99 0.20
C MET A 55 -14.41 -6.20 -1.09
N ILE A 56 -13.51 -5.26 -1.43
CA ILE A 56 -13.59 -4.48 -2.68
C ILE A 56 -13.47 -5.41 -3.89
N ALA A 57 -12.55 -6.38 -3.86
CA ALA A 57 -12.42 -7.36 -4.95
C ALA A 57 -13.70 -8.18 -5.13
N PHE A 58 -14.31 -8.65 -4.03
CA PHE A 58 -15.59 -9.35 -4.07
C PHE A 58 -16.69 -8.47 -4.68
N ASP A 59 -16.83 -7.24 -4.19
CA ASP A 59 -17.84 -6.30 -4.70
C ASP A 59 -17.63 -6.02 -6.19
N SER A 60 -16.38 -5.88 -6.63
CA SER A 60 -16.03 -5.66 -8.03
C SER A 60 -16.38 -6.84 -8.93
N ILE A 61 -16.14 -8.08 -8.47
CA ILE A 61 -16.53 -9.29 -9.21
C ILE A 61 -18.05 -9.39 -9.26
N ASN A 62 -18.71 -9.19 -8.12
CA ASN A 62 -20.16 -9.25 -8.02
C ASN A 62 -20.87 -8.18 -8.87
N ALA A 63 -20.24 -7.00 -9.03
CA ALA A 63 -20.71 -5.93 -9.91
C ALA A 63 -20.42 -6.18 -11.40
N GLY A 64 -19.61 -7.20 -11.74
CA GLY A 64 -19.17 -7.48 -13.11
C GLY A 64 -18.14 -6.50 -13.66
N SER A 65 -17.47 -5.74 -12.79
CA SER A 65 -16.44 -4.77 -13.21
C SER A 65 -15.07 -5.42 -13.46
N ASN A 66 -14.81 -6.57 -12.85
CA ASN A 66 -13.58 -7.35 -12.99
C ASN A 66 -13.93 -8.84 -12.85
N GLU A 67 -13.21 -9.72 -13.53
CA GLU A 67 -13.35 -11.18 -13.45
C GLU A 67 -12.21 -11.80 -12.62
N VAL A 68 -10.98 -11.28 -12.74
CA VAL A 68 -9.80 -11.82 -12.07
C VAL A 68 -8.96 -10.71 -11.44
N LEU A 69 -8.88 -10.73 -10.11
CA LEU A 69 -8.06 -9.79 -9.34
C LEU A 69 -7.17 -10.51 -8.32
N ILE A 70 -6.15 -9.81 -7.85
CA ILE A 70 -5.38 -10.22 -6.67
C ILE A 70 -5.70 -9.26 -5.53
N ALA A 71 -6.22 -9.78 -4.43
CA ALA A 71 -6.48 -9.01 -3.22
C ALA A 71 -5.60 -9.51 -2.05
N GLY A 72 -5.11 -8.59 -1.24
CA GLY A 72 -4.30 -8.94 -0.08
C GLY A 72 -3.73 -7.73 0.63
N GLY A 73 -2.58 -7.91 1.26
CA GLY A 73 -1.84 -6.83 1.89
C GLY A 73 -0.40 -7.22 2.17
N MET A 74 0.41 -6.21 2.43
CA MET A 74 1.82 -6.33 2.79
C MET A 74 2.15 -5.26 3.80
N GLU A 75 3.12 -5.51 4.66
CA GLU A 75 3.54 -4.57 5.69
C GLU A 75 4.98 -4.85 6.11
N SER A 76 5.74 -3.82 6.47
CA SER A 76 7.08 -3.97 7.05
C SER A 76 7.27 -3.00 8.20
N MET A 77 6.83 -3.40 9.39
CA MET A 77 6.98 -2.59 10.61
C MET A 77 8.45 -2.33 10.96
N THR A 78 9.33 -3.30 10.72
CA THR A 78 10.77 -3.18 10.96
C THR A 78 11.44 -2.09 10.13
N ASN A 79 10.92 -1.81 8.92
CA ASN A 79 11.51 -0.85 8.00
C ASN A 79 10.86 0.55 8.06
N ALA A 80 9.97 0.79 9.03
CA ALA A 80 9.35 2.08 9.22
C ALA A 80 10.40 3.15 9.60
N PRO A 81 10.51 4.26 8.85
CA PRO A 81 11.52 5.28 9.14
C PRO A 81 11.15 6.16 10.34
N TYR A 82 12.08 7.01 10.78
CA TYR A 82 11.72 8.19 11.58
C TYR A 82 11.34 9.37 10.67
N LEU A 83 10.40 10.20 11.12
CA LEU A 83 9.92 11.38 10.42
C LEU A 83 10.37 12.67 11.11
N ILE A 84 10.70 13.68 10.30
CA ILE A 84 11.09 15.02 10.75
C ILE A 84 10.17 16.05 10.07
N PRO A 85 8.96 16.33 10.62
CA PRO A 85 7.89 17.03 9.90
C PRO A 85 8.26 18.43 9.39
N LYS A 86 9.09 19.17 10.13
CA LYS A 86 9.47 20.54 9.75
C LYS A 86 10.79 20.59 8.97
N ALA A 87 11.41 19.47 8.62
CA ALA A 87 12.69 19.47 7.90
C ALA A 87 12.61 20.25 6.57
N ARG A 88 11.50 20.13 5.83
CA ARG A 88 11.32 20.84 4.55
C ARG A 88 11.24 22.37 4.72
N GLY A 89 10.61 22.85 5.79
CA GLY A 89 10.43 24.30 6.06
C GLY A 89 11.48 24.91 7.00
N GLY A 90 12.30 24.07 7.64
CA GLY A 90 13.26 24.45 8.68
C GLY A 90 12.63 24.63 10.06
N TYR A 91 13.43 24.40 11.11
CA TYR A 91 13.03 24.63 12.50
C TYR A 91 13.37 26.04 13.01
N ARG A 92 14.16 26.80 12.24
CA ARG A 92 14.69 28.13 12.56
C ARG A 92 15.62 28.17 13.78
N ILE A 93 15.12 27.90 14.98
CA ILE A 93 15.89 27.87 16.23
C ILE A 93 15.15 27.02 17.28
N GLY A 94 15.89 26.22 18.06
CA GLY A 94 15.35 25.36 19.12
C GLY A 94 15.39 23.86 18.79
N HIS A 95 14.89 23.03 19.71
CA HIS A 95 14.87 21.58 19.58
C HIS A 95 13.76 21.09 18.63
N GLY A 96 13.96 19.90 18.06
CA GLY A 96 12.99 19.19 17.23
C GLY A 96 12.83 17.74 17.68
N MET A 97 11.62 17.21 17.54
CA MET A 97 11.30 15.81 17.80
C MET A 97 11.40 15.01 16.50
N MET A 98 12.03 13.84 16.57
CA MET A 98 11.93 12.80 15.54
C MET A 98 10.77 11.88 15.91
N TYR A 99 9.87 11.65 14.97
CA TYR A 99 8.68 10.82 15.18
C TYR A 99 8.93 9.42 14.64
N ASP A 100 8.66 8.40 15.42
CA ASP A 100 8.66 7.02 14.93
C ASP A 100 7.45 6.81 14.01
N HIS A 101 7.68 6.50 12.72
CA HIS A 101 6.58 6.37 11.74
C HIS A 101 5.62 5.24 12.11
N MET A 102 6.13 4.11 12.61
CA MET A 102 5.30 2.97 12.99
C MET A 102 4.37 3.35 14.13
N MET A 103 4.88 4.02 15.16
CA MET A 103 4.08 4.49 16.29
C MET A 103 3.15 5.63 15.91
N LEU A 104 3.53 6.50 14.98
CA LEU A 104 2.70 7.65 14.60
C LEU A 104 1.55 7.27 13.68
N ASP A 105 1.82 6.44 12.66
CA ASP A 105 0.88 6.15 11.59
C ASP A 105 0.26 4.74 11.68
N GLY A 106 0.69 3.91 12.63
CA GLY A 106 0.26 2.51 12.76
C GLY A 106 -0.30 2.05 14.11
N LEU A 107 -0.03 2.75 15.22
CA LEU A 107 -0.40 2.34 16.59
C LEU A 107 -1.00 3.51 17.39
#